data_AF-A0A832Q7W9-F1
#
_entry.id   AF-A0A832Q7W9-F1
#
_cell.length_a   1.000
_cell.length_b   1.000
_cell.length_c   1.000
_cell.angle_alpha   90.00
_cell.angle_beta   90.00
_cell.angle_gamma   90.00
#
_symmetry.space_group_name_H-M   'P 1'
#
loop_
_entity.id
_entity.type
_entity.pdbx_description
1 polymer ?
#
loop_
_entity_poly.entity_id
_entity_poly.type
_entity_poly.pdbx_seq_one_letter_code
_entity_poly.pdbx_strand_id
1 'polypeptide(L)' 'MKASVRWIDGAMFLAESGSGHCVVMDGPDDAGGRNAGVRPM' A
#
# COMPACT_ATOMS: atom_id res chain seq x y z
N MET A 1 -16.62 0.11 10.82
CA MET A 1 -15.69 0.79 9.89
C MET A 1 -15.19 -0.27 8.90
N LYS A 2 -15.22 -0.01 7.59
CA LYS A 2 -14.67 -0.91 6.55
C LYS A 2 -13.59 -0.16 5.77
N ALA A 3 -12.53 -0.86 5.40
CA ALA A 3 -11.48 -0.37 4.52
C ALA A 3 -11.22 -1.44 3.45
N SER A 4 -10.67 -1.02 2.32
CA SER A 4 -10.22 -1.93 1.27
C SER A 4 -8.74 -1.77 1.04
N VAL A 5 -8.06 -2.88 0.74
CA VAL A 5 -6.65 -2.90 0.37
C VAL A 5 -6.56 -3.56 -0.99
N ARG A 6 -5.90 -2.89 -1.93
CA ARG A 6 -5.69 -3.38 -3.29
C ARG A 6 -4.19 -3.50 -3.54
N TRP A 7 -3.77 -4.67 -4.02
CA TRP A 7 -2.47 -4.82 -4.66
C TRP A 7 -2.54 -4.14 -6.03
N ILE A 8 -1.59 -3.26 -6.32
CA ILE A 8 -1.57 -2.51 -7.58
C ILE A 8 -0.38 -2.89 -8.46
N ASP A 9 0.84 -2.91 -7.92
CA ASP A 9 2.05 -3.14 -8.73
C ASP A 9 3.24 -3.50 -7.84
N GLY A 10 4.14 -4.39 -8.27
CA GLY A 10 5.26 -4.86 -7.44
C GLY A 10 4.79 -5.25 -6.03
N ALA A 11 5.50 -4.86 -4.98
CA ALA A 11 5.03 -4.96 -3.58
C ALA A 11 4.30 -3.70 -3.08
N MET A 12 3.52 -3.03 -3.94
CA MET A 12 2.78 -1.80 -3.63
C MET A 12 1.29 -2.04 -3.42
N PHE A 13 0.75 -1.38 -2.40
CA PHE A 13 -0.64 -1.48 -1.96
C PHE A 13 -1.29 -0.10 -1.84
N LEU A 14 -2.54 0.00 -2.27
CA LEU A 14 -3.41 1.15 -2.00
C LEU A 14 -4.45 0.76 -0.96
N ALA A 15 -4.40 1.40 0.20
CA ALA A 15 -5.42 1.30 1.23
C ALA A 15 -6.38 2.49 1.15
N GLU A 16 -7.68 2.20 1.14
CA GLU A 16 -8.74 3.20 1.09
C GLU A 16 -9.70 2.97 2.27
N SER A 17 -9.87 4.00 3.10
CA SER A 17 -10.81 3.96 4.22
C SER A 17 -12.24 4.19 3.72
N GLY A 18 -13.23 3.74 4.51
CA GLY A 18 -14.63 4.05 4.22
C GLY A 18 -15.00 5.55 4.27
N SER A 19 -14.10 6.43 4.72
CA SER A 19 -14.26 7.89 4.65
C SER A 19 -13.56 8.52 3.44
N GLY A 20 -12.97 7.72 2.55
CA GLY A 20 -12.29 8.18 1.34
C GLY A 20 -10.83 8.64 1.54
N HIS A 21 -10.23 8.39 2.71
CA HIS A 21 -8.81 8.65 2.92
C HIS A 21 -7.98 7.51 2.34
N CYS A 22 -6.93 7.84 1.59
CA CYS A 22 -6.08 6.88 0.93
C CYS A 22 -4.64 6.93 1.45
N VAL A 23 -4.02 5.76 1.55
CA VAL A 23 -2.60 5.60 1.88
C VAL A 23 -1.97 4.65 0.86
N VAL A 24 -0.84 5.05 0.29
CA VAL A 24 0.00 4.19 -0.55
C VAL A 24 1.12 3.60 0.30
N MET A 25 1.26 2.30 0.22
CA MET A 25 2.29 1.52 0.90
C MET A 25 3.15 0.82 -0.15
N ASP A 26 4.46 0.80 0.04
CA ASP A 26 5.39 0.14 -0.89
C ASP A 26 6.51 -0.56 -0.13
N GLY A 27 6.78 -1.80 -0.54
CA GLY A 27 7.81 -2.63 0.05
C GLY A 27 9.24 -2.19 -0.31
N PRO A 28 10.24 -2.79 0.33
CA PRO A 28 11.63 -2.64 -0.08
C PRO A 28 11.92 -3.34 -1.42
N ASP A 29 12.96 -2.88 -2.11
CA ASP A 29 13.35 -3.39 -3.44
C ASP A 29 13.67 -4.90 -3.43
N ASP A 30 14.25 -5.41 -2.33
CA ASP A 30 14.57 -6.84 -2.15
C ASP A 30 13.33 -7.74 -2.01
N ALA A 31 12.18 -7.15 -1.68
CA ALA A 31 10.88 -7.82 -1.64
C ALA A 31 10.02 -7.52 -2.89
N GLY A 32 10.58 -6.89 -3.93
CA GLY A 32 9.88 -6.53 -5.17
C GLY A 32 9.08 -5.23 -5.11
N GLY A 33 9.30 -4.40 -4.08
CA GLY A 33 8.80 -3.03 -4.03
C GLY A 33 9.72 -2.05 -4.75
N ARG A 34 9.47 -0.75 -4.55
CA ARG A 34 10.28 0.35 -5.12
C ARG A 34 10.84 1.30 -4.07
N ASN A 35 10.71 0.95 -2.79
CA ASN A 35 11.10 1.80 -1.67
C ASN A 35 10.47 3.22 -1.72
N ALA A 36 9.29 3.37 -2.35
CA ALA A 36 8.69 4.67 -2.66
C ALA A 36 7.60 5.12 -1.67
N GLY A 37 7.39 4.38 -0.59
CA GLY A 37 6.29 4.63 0.35
C GLY A 37 6.54 4.08 1.75
N VAL A 38 5.51 4.22 2.59
CA VAL A 38 5.52 3.62 3.94
C VAL A 38 5.35 2.10 3.82
N ARG A 39 6.01 1.35 4.70
CA ARG A 39 6.04 -0.11 4.64
C ARG A 39 5.00 -0.69 5.60
N PRO A 40 4.13 -1.63 5.18
CA PRO A 40 3.37 -2.45 6.13
C PRO A 40 4.39 -3.27 6.95
N MET A 41 4.28 -3.24 8.28
CA MET A 41 5.10 -4.05 9.19
C MET A 41 4.58 -5.48 9.27
#